data_AF-A0A068R662-F1
#
_entry.id   AF-A0A068R662-F1
#
_cell.length_a   1.000
_cell.length_b   1.000
_cell.length_c   1.000
_cell.angle_alpha   90.00
_cell.angle_beta   90.00
_cell.angle_gamma   90.00
#
_symmetry.space_group_name_H-M   'P 1'
#
loop_
_entity.id
_entity.type
_entity.pdbx_description
1 polymer ?
#
loop_
_entity_poly.entity_id
_entity_poly.type
_entity_poly.pdbx_seq_one_letter_code
_entity_poly.pdbx_strand_id
1 'polypeptide(L)'
;MLREARELYEEKVKKGEDGAYAGVELNLIAEGALDVKFGWESDEKGDWSFKKDDIFEVGFSIKAEANISGGVCYGIISGYVNGTATADAKALIGFAPNPQNEKVLDLVFYHDGIKAMVNVELAFGVGKKGNDNDEEKDNGVNTNAEKEWVFHEPLPKDKSSYRISLG
;
A
#
# COMPACT_ATOMS: atom_id res chain seq x y z
N MET A 1 -2.91 26.09 -6.39
CA MET A 1 -3.90 26.86 -5.60
C MET A 1 -4.42 26.12 -4.36
N LEU A 2 -5.28 25.09 -4.41
CA LEU A 2 -5.79 24.43 -3.18
C LEU A 2 -4.73 23.60 -2.42
N ARG A 3 -3.79 22.96 -3.14
CA ARG A 3 -2.69 22.18 -2.55
C ARG A 3 -1.66 23.06 -1.82
N GLU A 4 -1.24 24.15 -2.45
CA GLU A 4 -0.25 25.09 -1.88
C GLU A 4 -0.81 25.88 -0.70
N ALA A 5 -2.11 26.25 -0.73
CA ALA A 5 -2.77 26.88 0.40
C ALA A 5 -2.85 25.92 1.60
N ARG A 6 -3.14 24.63 1.35
CA ARG A 6 -3.16 23.58 2.39
C ARG A 6 -1.80 23.40 3.04
N GLU A 7 -0.72 23.27 2.26
CA GLU A 7 0.64 23.15 2.80
C GLU A 7 1.02 24.37 3.65
N LEU A 8 0.67 25.58 3.20
CA LEU A 8 0.87 26.82 3.95
C LEU A 8 0.09 26.87 5.28
N TYR A 9 -1.20 26.51 5.29
CA TYR A 9 -2.00 26.52 6.52
C TYR A 9 -1.66 25.37 7.46
N GLU A 10 -1.31 24.21 6.93
CA GLU A 10 -0.84 23.05 7.69
C GLU A 10 0.51 23.37 8.36
N GLU A 11 1.43 24.02 7.65
CA GLU A 11 2.72 24.45 8.20
C GLU A 11 2.55 25.54 9.26
N LYS A 12 1.64 26.51 9.06
CA LYS A 12 1.32 27.55 10.05
C LYS A 12 0.72 26.98 11.34
N VAL A 13 -0.23 26.05 11.22
CA VAL A 13 -0.84 25.37 12.37
C VAL A 13 0.17 24.47 13.09
N LYS A 14 1.07 23.79 12.35
CA LYS A 14 2.19 23.04 12.94
C LYS A 14 3.20 23.95 13.66
N LYS A 15 3.40 25.17 13.17
CA LYS A 15 4.25 26.22 13.76
C LYS A 15 3.62 26.98 14.95
N GLY A 16 2.35 26.70 15.30
CA GLY A 16 1.68 27.34 16.44
C GLY A 16 0.96 28.66 16.12
N GLU A 17 0.88 29.06 14.85
CA GLU A 17 0.10 30.24 14.44
C GLU A 17 -1.40 29.93 14.42
N ASP A 18 -2.22 30.91 14.81
CA ASP A 18 -3.68 30.79 14.81
C ASP A 18 -4.20 30.43 13.41
N GLY A 19 -4.92 29.33 13.32
CA GLY A 19 -5.43 28.85 12.04
C GLY A 19 -6.14 27.51 12.12
N ALA A 20 -6.86 27.18 11.05
CA ALA A 20 -7.46 25.87 10.85
C ALA A 20 -7.26 25.41 9.41
N TYR A 21 -7.12 24.11 9.21
CA TYR A 21 -7.06 23.49 7.89
C TYR A 21 -7.88 22.22 7.82
N ALA A 22 -8.33 21.89 6.62
CA ALA A 22 -8.91 20.62 6.26
C ALA A 22 -8.41 20.22 4.87
N GLY A 23 -8.19 18.92 4.68
CA GLY A 23 -7.67 18.36 3.44
C GLY A 23 -8.22 16.97 3.20
N VAL A 24 -8.53 16.70 1.93
CA VAL A 24 -8.92 15.37 1.44
C VAL A 24 -8.07 15.08 0.22
N GLU A 25 -7.54 13.87 0.15
CA GLU A 25 -6.76 13.37 -0.98
C GLU A 25 -7.23 11.96 -1.31
N LEU A 26 -7.40 11.69 -2.60
CA LEU A 26 -7.81 10.40 -3.13
C LEU A 26 -6.86 10.01 -4.25
N ASN A 27 -6.13 8.91 -4.08
CA ASN A 27 -5.22 8.36 -5.08
C ASN A 27 -5.74 7.01 -5.54
N LEU A 28 -5.83 6.81 -6.86
CA LEU A 28 -6.10 5.52 -7.48
C LEU A 28 -4.92 5.19 -8.38
N ILE A 29 -4.24 4.09 -8.06
CA ILE A 29 -3.04 3.63 -8.74
C ILE A 29 -3.37 2.28 -9.37
N ALA A 30 -3.17 2.17 -10.68
CA ALA A 30 -3.28 0.93 -11.42
C ALA A 30 -1.92 0.63 -12.05
N GLU A 31 -1.37 -0.53 -11.74
CA GLU A 31 -0.02 -0.95 -12.14
C GLU A 31 -0.09 -2.30 -12.84
N GLY A 32 0.65 -2.42 -13.94
CA GLY A 32 0.87 -3.68 -14.66
C GLY A 32 2.36 -3.94 -14.80
N ALA A 33 2.81 -5.10 -14.35
CA ALA A 33 4.19 -5.55 -14.47
C ALA A 33 4.24 -6.81 -15.34
N LEU A 34 5.16 -6.81 -16.31
CA LEU A 34 5.43 -7.94 -17.19
C LEU A 34 6.91 -8.31 -17.05
N ASP A 35 7.21 -9.37 -16.29
CA ASP A 35 8.56 -9.96 -16.24
C ASP A 35 8.54 -11.25 -17.08
N VAL A 36 9.34 -11.23 -18.15
CA VAL A 36 9.41 -12.33 -19.13
C VAL A 36 10.85 -12.74 -19.27
N LYS A 37 11.20 -13.88 -18.68
CA LYS A 37 12.47 -14.57 -18.90
C LYS A 37 12.21 -15.93 -19.53
N PHE A 38 12.97 -16.22 -20.57
CA PHE A 38 12.95 -17.52 -21.25
C PHE A 38 14.37 -18.09 -21.20
N GLY A 39 14.49 -19.33 -20.75
CA GLY A 39 15.73 -20.06 -20.86
C GLY A 39 15.47 -21.55 -20.99
N TRP A 40 16.32 -22.14 -21.82
CA TRP A 40 16.23 -23.52 -22.28
C TRP A 40 17.55 -24.20 -21.93
N GLU A 41 17.48 -25.43 -21.43
CA GLU A 41 18.64 -26.26 -21.17
C GLU A 41 18.56 -27.52 -22.03
N SER A 42 19.64 -27.79 -22.76
CA SER A 42 19.80 -29.02 -23.52
C SER A 42 20.64 -29.97 -22.68
N ASP A 43 20.17 -31.18 -22.45
CA ASP A 43 20.98 -32.23 -21.82
C ASP A 43 22.06 -32.77 -22.78
N GLU A 44 22.98 -33.60 -22.28
CA GLU A 44 24.07 -34.21 -23.07
C GLU A 44 23.56 -35.14 -24.20
N LYS A 45 22.26 -35.46 -24.21
CA LYS A 45 21.59 -36.29 -25.24
C LYS A 45 20.83 -35.46 -26.28
N GLY A 46 20.76 -34.13 -26.11
CA GLY A 46 20.06 -33.22 -27.02
C GLY A 46 18.57 -33.09 -26.74
N ASP A 47 18.08 -33.58 -25.59
CA ASP A 47 16.72 -33.34 -25.13
C ASP A 47 16.63 -31.92 -24.54
N TRP A 48 15.74 -31.12 -25.11
CA TRP A 48 15.48 -29.76 -24.67
C TRP A 48 14.51 -29.77 -23.50
N SER A 49 14.91 -29.21 -22.38
CA SER A 49 14.08 -29.00 -21.20
C SER A 49 13.94 -27.51 -20.90
N PHE A 50 12.72 -27.09 -20.57
CA PHE A 50 12.46 -25.72 -20.12
C PHE A 50 13.07 -25.54 -18.73
N LYS A 51 13.88 -24.49 -18.53
CA LYS A 51 14.41 -24.20 -17.19
C LYS A 51 13.26 -23.76 -16.29
N LYS A 52 13.00 -24.54 -15.23
CA LYS A 52 11.98 -24.24 -14.21
C LYS A 52 12.21 -22.89 -13.49
N ASP A 53 13.43 -22.34 -13.57
CA ASP A 53 13.83 -21.06 -12.98
C ASP A 53 13.55 -19.83 -13.88
N ASP A 54 13.07 -20.02 -15.11
CA ASP A 54 12.79 -18.91 -16.00
C ASP A 54 11.37 -18.38 -15.78
N ILE A 55 11.35 -17.19 -15.18
CA ILE A 55 10.18 -16.54 -14.61
C ILE A 55 9.39 -15.87 -15.75
N PHE A 56 8.36 -16.55 -16.23
CA PHE A 56 7.23 -15.84 -16.82
C PHE A 56 6.25 -15.53 -15.69
N GLU A 57 6.15 -14.24 -15.36
CA GLU A 57 5.18 -13.74 -14.41
C GLU A 57 4.60 -12.41 -14.89
N VAL A 58 3.28 -12.39 -15.01
CA VAL A 58 2.52 -11.19 -15.32
C VAL A 58 1.73 -10.81 -14.08
N GLY A 59 1.97 -9.61 -13.57
CA GLY A 59 1.29 -9.07 -12.39
C GLY A 59 0.43 -7.87 -12.77
N PHE A 60 -0.76 -7.80 -12.20
CA PHE A 60 -1.63 -6.63 -12.26
C PHE A 60 -2.04 -6.25 -10.84
N SER A 61 -1.86 -5.00 -10.45
CA SER A 61 -2.25 -4.48 -9.14
C SER A 61 -3.11 -3.23 -9.26
N ILE A 62 -4.09 -3.13 -8.38
CA ILE A 62 -4.87 -1.92 -8.14
C ILE A 62 -4.71 -1.55 -6.68
N LYS A 63 -4.38 -0.28 -6.43
CA LYS A 63 -4.31 0.32 -5.12
C LYS A 63 -5.17 1.58 -5.07
N ALA A 64 -6.03 1.67 -4.08
CA ALA A 64 -6.80 2.87 -3.78
C ALA A 64 -6.37 3.40 -2.41
N GLU A 65 -6.10 4.70 -2.32
CA GLU A 65 -5.76 5.38 -1.07
C GLU A 65 -6.65 6.60 -0.89
N ALA A 66 -7.18 6.76 0.31
CA ALA A 66 -7.93 7.93 0.73
C ALA A 66 -7.30 8.51 2.00
N ASN A 67 -6.99 9.80 1.98
CA ASN A 67 -6.41 10.51 3.11
C ASN A 67 -7.30 11.70 3.46
N ILE A 68 -7.64 11.83 4.73
CA ILE A 68 -8.39 12.97 5.29
C ILE A 68 -7.56 13.53 6.43
N SER A 69 -7.27 14.82 6.40
CA SER A 69 -6.50 15.49 7.43
C SER A 69 -7.20 16.78 7.85
N GLY A 70 -7.11 17.12 9.13
CA GLY A 70 -7.56 18.42 9.61
C GLY A 70 -6.79 18.82 10.86
N GLY A 71 -6.73 20.11 11.11
CA GLY A 71 -6.08 20.63 12.30
C GLY A 71 -6.51 22.03 12.64
N VAL A 72 -6.32 22.39 13.90
CA VAL A 72 -6.62 23.71 14.45
C VAL A 72 -5.53 24.09 15.44
N CYS A 73 -5.12 25.34 15.40
CA CYS A 73 -4.32 25.98 16.44
C CYS A 73 -4.98 27.30 16.82
N TYR A 74 -5.14 27.54 18.11
CA TYR A 74 -5.67 28.79 18.64
C TYR A 74 -5.02 29.12 19.99
N GLY A 75 -4.22 30.17 20.02
CA GLY A 75 -3.42 30.55 21.18
C GLY A 75 -2.46 29.43 21.59
N ILE A 76 -2.66 28.89 22.81
CA ILE A 76 -1.86 27.78 23.33
C ILE A 76 -2.46 26.41 23.03
N ILE A 77 -3.64 26.32 22.42
CA ILE A 77 -4.32 25.03 22.19
C ILE A 77 -4.12 24.61 20.74
N SER A 78 -3.70 23.36 20.53
CA SER A 78 -3.50 22.77 19.21
C SER A 78 -4.11 21.38 19.14
N GLY A 79 -4.60 21.00 17.96
CA GLY A 79 -5.03 19.63 17.69
C GLY A 79 -4.98 19.31 16.20
N TYR A 80 -4.67 18.05 15.88
CA TYR A 80 -4.73 17.53 14.52
C TYR A 80 -5.36 16.14 14.50
N VAL A 81 -5.99 15.83 13.37
CA VAL A 81 -6.49 14.51 12.99
C VAL A 81 -5.97 14.16 11.60
N ASN A 82 -5.51 12.93 11.43
CA ASN A 82 -5.19 12.35 10.14
C ASN A 82 -5.84 10.97 10.06
N GLY A 83 -6.46 10.67 8.93
CA GLY A 83 -7.11 9.40 8.65
C GLY A 83 -6.70 8.93 7.27
N THR A 84 -6.06 7.78 7.20
CA THR A 84 -5.65 7.13 5.95
C THR A 84 -6.40 5.81 5.81
N ALA A 85 -6.96 5.57 4.64
CA ALA A 85 -7.53 4.29 4.25
C ALA A 85 -6.84 3.82 2.97
N THR A 86 -6.36 2.58 2.94
CA THR A 86 -5.82 1.94 1.74
C THR A 86 -6.58 0.68 1.42
N ALA A 87 -6.70 0.36 0.14
CA ALA A 87 -7.21 -0.92 -0.34
C ALA A 87 -6.35 -1.40 -1.49
N ASP A 88 -5.91 -2.65 -1.42
CA ASP A 88 -4.91 -3.23 -2.30
C ASP A 88 -5.41 -4.58 -2.82
N ALA A 89 -5.30 -4.78 -4.14
CA ALA A 89 -5.59 -6.04 -4.80
C ALA A 89 -4.53 -6.32 -5.86
N LYS A 90 -4.02 -7.55 -5.90
CA LYS A 90 -3.00 -7.96 -6.87
C LYS A 90 -3.31 -9.36 -7.42
N ALA A 91 -3.38 -9.45 -8.74
CA ALA A 91 -3.57 -10.67 -9.49
C ALA A 91 -2.31 -10.99 -10.28
N LEU A 92 -1.95 -12.26 -10.33
CA LEU A 92 -0.72 -12.76 -10.93
C LEU A 92 -1.02 -13.96 -11.82
N ILE A 93 -0.25 -14.07 -12.89
CA ILE A 93 -0.26 -15.20 -13.80
C ILE A 93 1.19 -15.66 -13.94
N GLY A 94 1.44 -16.96 -13.79
CA GLY A 94 2.78 -17.50 -14.06
C GLY A 94 2.76 -18.99 -14.36
N PHE A 95 3.89 -19.52 -14.82
CA PHE A 95 3.99 -20.94 -15.18
C PHE A 95 4.28 -21.84 -14.00
N ALA A 96 3.64 -23.01 -13.94
CA ALA A 96 3.97 -24.09 -13.01
C ALA A 96 3.96 -25.45 -13.73
N PRO A 97 4.74 -26.44 -13.29
CA PRO A 97 4.62 -27.81 -13.80
C PRO A 97 3.22 -28.37 -13.55
N ASN A 98 2.69 -29.12 -14.51
CA ASN A 98 1.41 -29.79 -14.36
C ASN A 98 1.52 -30.91 -13.30
N PRO A 99 0.60 -30.99 -12.31
CA PRO A 99 0.67 -31.99 -11.23
C PRO A 99 0.55 -33.44 -11.71
N GLN A 100 -0.08 -33.67 -12.88
CA GLN A 100 -0.32 -35.00 -13.45
C GLN A 100 0.78 -35.41 -14.43
N ASN A 101 1.46 -34.45 -15.05
CA ASN A 101 2.55 -34.69 -15.99
C ASN A 101 3.57 -33.56 -15.93
N GLU A 102 4.69 -33.78 -15.22
CA GLU A 102 5.73 -32.74 -15.04
C GLU A 102 6.38 -32.26 -16.34
N LYS A 103 6.17 -32.95 -17.47
CA LYS A 103 6.63 -32.52 -18.79
C LYS A 103 5.71 -31.49 -19.45
N VAL A 104 4.51 -31.30 -18.90
CA VAL A 104 3.52 -30.33 -19.37
C VAL A 104 3.54 -29.11 -18.43
N LEU A 105 3.44 -27.93 -19.01
CA LEU A 105 3.43 -26.66 -18.30
C LEU A 105 1.99 -26.16 -18.17
N ASP A 106 1.62 -25.73 -16.97
CA ASP A 106 0.36 -25.04 -16.71
C ASP A 106 0.60 -23.53 -16.61
N LEU A 107 -0.26 -22.75 -17.25
CA LEU A 107 -0.47 -21.35 -16.91
C LEU A 107 -1.35 -21.28 -15.67
N VAL A 108 -0.83 -20.71 -14.57
CA VAL A 108 -1.52 -20.67 -13.27
C VAL A 108 -1.91 -19.23 -12.94
N PHE A 109 -3.19 -19.01 -12.68
CA PHE A 109 -3.71 -17.75 -12.15
C PHE A 109 -3.74 -17.80 -10.62
N TYR A 110 -3.27 -16.75 -9.96
CA TYR A 110 -3.21 -16.66 -8.51
C TYR A 110 -3.26 -15.19 -8.05
N HIS A 111 -3.45 -14.90 -6.75
CA HIS A 111 -3.60 -13.51 -6.28
C HIS A 111 -3.12 -13.33 -4.84
N ASP A 112 -2.64 -12.13 -4.51
CA ASP A 112 -2.17 -11.79 -3.16
C ASP A 112 -3.31 -11.40 -2.20
N GLY A 113 -4.55 -11.62 -2.63
CA GLY A 113 -5.76 -11.33 -1.87
C GLY A 113 -6.27 -9.91 -2.09
N ILE A 114 -7.32 -9.56 -1.35
CA ILE A 114 -7.87 -8.21 -1.29
C ILE A 114 -7.77 -7.76 0.16
N LYS A 115 -7.00 -6.71 0.40
CA LYS A 115 -6.72 -6.18 1.74
C LYS A 115 -7.14 -4.73 1.81
N ALA A 116 -7.55 -4.29 3.00
CA ALA A 116 -7.71 -2.89 3.29
C ALA A 116 -7.15 -2.56 4.66
N MET A 117 -6.63 -1.36 4.81
CA MET A 117 -6.07 -0.86 6.05
C MET A 117 -6.66 0.51 6.32
N VAL A 118 -6.99 0.78 7.58
CA VAL A 118 -7.32 2.12 8.06
C VAL A 118 -6.36 2.46 9.19
N ASN A 119 -5.76 3.65 9.09
CA ASN A 119 -4.96 4.25 10.13
C ASN A 119 -5.57 5.60 10.50
N VAL A 120 -5.75 5.85 11.79
CA VAL A 120 -6.22 7.13 12.33
C VAL A 120 -5.22 7.62 13.36
N GLU A 121 -4.74 8.83 13.16
CA GLU A 121 -3.87 9.55 14.08
C GLU A 121 -4.61 10.77 14.61
N LEU A 122 -4.56 10.94 15.93
CA LEU A 122 -5.15 12.05 16.64
C LEU A 122 -4.10 12.59 17.58
N ALA A 123 -3.84 13.88 17.53
CA ALA A 123 -3.10 14.54 18.60
C ALA A 123 -3.75 15.83 19.04
N PHE A 124 -3.56 16.13 20.32
CA PHE A 124 -4.02 17.33 20.99
C PHE A 124 -2.91 17.81 21.92
N GLY A 125 -2.73 19.12 22.09
CA GLY A 125 -1.75 19.67 23.03
C GLY A 125 -2.08 21.08 23.49
N VAL A 126 -1.66 21.39 24.71
CA VAL A 126 -1.78 22.72 25.32
C VAL A 126 -0.37 23.24 25.64
N GLY A 127 0.02 24.38 25.08
CA GLY A 127 1.27 25.08 25.38
C GLY A 127 1.20 25.84 26.72
N LYS A 128 2.36 26.08 27.34
CA LYS A 128 2.46 26.97 28.50
C LYS A 128 2.81 28.39 28.05
N LYS A 129 2.13 29.39 28.62
CA LYS A 129 2.47 30.80 28.42
C LYS A 129 3.58 31.19 29.40
N GLY A 130 4.82 31.18 28.95
CA GLY A 130 6.01 31.55 29.72
C GLY A 130 7.00 32.34 28.86
N ASN A 131 7.70 33.29 29.49
CA ASN A 131 8.60 34.28 28.89
C ASN A 131 9.52 33.75 27.78
N ASP A 132 9.68 34.57 26.74
CA ASP A 132 10.63 34.48 25.62
C ASP A 132 11.71 33.38 25.72
N ASN A 133 11.52 32.32 24.94
CA ASN A 133 12.51 31.51 24.19
C ASN A 133 12.40 29.99 24.28
N ASP A 134 11.46 29.40 25.02
CA ASP A 134 11.25 27.94 24.97
C ASP A 134 9.76 27.60 25.03
N GLU A 135 9.14 27.34 23.87
CA GLU A 135 7.81 26.74 23.76
C GLU A 135 7.90 25.24 24.09
N GLU A 136 8.11 24.88 25.36
CA GLU A 136 7.90 23.50 25.82
C GLU A 136 6.38 23.20 25.83
N LYS A 137 5.93 22.42 24.84
CA LYS A 137 4.57 21.84 24.76
C LYS A 137 4.41 20.77 25.86
N ASP A 138 3.83 21.17 26.99
CA ASP A 138 3.62 20.29 28.13
C ASP A 138 2.17 19.77 28.17
N ASN A 139 1.99 18.46 27.99
CA ASN A 139 0.74 17.68 27.98
C ASN A 139 -0.01 17.62 26.64
N GLY A 140 0.57 16.91 25.68
CA GLY A 140 -0.15 16.45 24.50
C GLY A 140 -0.60 14.99 24.59
N VAL A 141 -1.85 14.70 24.19
CA VAL A 141 -2.30 13.34 23.92
C VAL A 141 -2.03 13.05 22.46
N ASN A 142 -1.28 12.00 22.16
CA ASN A 142 -1.12 11.48 20.80
C ASN A 142 -1.58 10.02 20.81
N THR A 143 -2.57 9.71 19.97
CA THR A 143 -3.08 8.35 19.81
C THR A 143 -3.12 7.99 18.34
N ASN A 144 -2.62 6.80 18.05
CA ASN A 144 -2.74 6.13 16.76
C ASN A 144 -3.67 4.92 16.96
N ALA A 145 -4.53 4.66 15.98
CA ALA A 145 -5.28 3.41 15.88
C ALA A 145 -5.17 2.89 14.45
N GLU A 146 -4.84 1.62 14.31
CA GLU A 146 -4.73 0.94 13.03
C GLU A 146 -5.61 -0.30 13.00
N LYS A 147 -6.21 -0.57 11.84
CA LYS A 147 -6.96 -1.79 11.60
C LYS A 147 -6.80 -2.25 10.17
N GLU A 148 -6.40 -3.51 10.02
CA GLU A 148 -6.33 -4.20 8.74
C GLU A 148 -7.49 -5.19 8.60
N TRP A 149 -8.01 -5.32 7.40
CA TRP A 149 -8.99 -6.32 6.99
C TRP A 149 -8.49 -7.06 5.76
N VAL A 150 -8.57 -8.39 5.80
CA VAL A 150 -8.42 -9.24 4.62
C VAL A 150 -9.81 -9.64 4.15
N PHE A 151 -10.26 -9.06 3.04
CA PHE A 151 -11.57 -9.37 2.44
C PHE A 151 -11.53 -10.64 1.60
N HIS A 152 -10.37 -10.92 1.01
CA HIS A 152 -10.14 -12.14 0.25
C HIS A 152 -8.74 -12.65 0.56
N GLU A 153 -8.65 -13.89 1.04
CA GLU A 153 -7.39 -14.54 1.38
C GLU A 153 -6.49 -14.66 0.14
N PRO A 154 -5.16 -14.54 0.28
CA PRO A 154 -4.24 -14.82 -0.80
C PRO A 154 -4.40 -16.25 -1.32
N LEU A 155 -4.46 -16.42 -2.63
CA LEU A 155 -4.38 -17.71 -3.29
C LEU A 155 -2.95 -17.87 -3.80
N PRO A 156 -2.10 -18.68 -3.15
CA PRO A 156 -0.74 -18.90 -3.63
C PRO A 156 -0.75 -19.81 -4.86
N LYS A 157 0.27 -19.65 -5.70
CA LYS A 157 0.40 -20.33 -7.01
C LYS A 157 0.30 -21.85 -6.93
N ASP A 158 0.90 -22.46 -5.92
CA ASP A 158 0.89 -23.92 -5.69
C ASP A 158 -0.50 -24.46 -5.36
N LYS A 159 -1.32 -23.66 -4.64
CA LYS A 159 -2.68 -24.05 -4.23
C LYS A 159 -3.77 -23.65 -5.24
N SER A 160 -3.42 -22.91 -6.28
CA SER A 160 -4.40 -22.49 -7.28
C SER A 160 -4.91 -23.67 -8.10
N SER A 161 -6.23 -23.83 -8.12
CA SER A 161 -6.95 -24.72 -9.04
C SER A 161 -7.18 -24.08 -10.42
N TYR A 162 -6.92 -22.78 -10.57
CA TYR A 162 -7.11 -22.06 -11.84
C TYR A 162 -5.87 -22.23 -12.70
N ARG A 163 -5.89 -23.30 -13.50
CA ARG A 163 -4.76 -23.72 -14.33
C ARG A 163 -5.22 -24.00 -15.75
N ILE A 164 -4.41 -23.62 -16.73
CA ILE A 164 -4.59 -23.94 -18.15
C ILE A 164 -3.37 -24.74 -18.60
N SER A 165 -3.57 -26.02 -18.94
CA SER A 165 -2.54 -26.87 -19.50
C SER A 165 -2.14 -26.38 -20.88
N LEU A 166 -0.83 -26.22 -21.13
CA LEU A 166 -0.27 -25.78 -22.42
C LEU A 166 0.18 -26.96 -23.30
N GLY A 167 -0.16 -28.19 -22.91
CA GLY A 167 0.12 -29.43 -23.63
C GLY A 167 -0.97 -30.48 -23.39
#